data_AF-A0A165YQ44-F1
#
_entry.id   AF-A0A165YQ44-F1
#
_cell.length_a   1.000
_cell.length_b   1.000
_cell.length_c   1.000
_cell.angle_alpha   90.00
_cell.angle_beta   90.00
_cell.angle_gamma   90.00
#
_symmetry.space_group_name_H-M   'P 1'
#
loop_
_entity.id
_entity.type
_entity.pdbx_description
1 polymer ?
#
loop_
_entity_poly.entity_id
_entity_poly.type
_entity_poly.pdbx_seq_one_letter_code
_entity_poly.pdbx_strand_id
1 'polypeptide(L)'
;MVAAAPSPDTVLDRIRELAEVDPSNEDPSVLNIRGYALLARLKALNRQANAATKEHKLATAAARNDVNQTHLGLQNLLYEKRHLEREIEKCRQFASIYQDIPMHSIEDFMLLAPENARTESVIADKHEFMKARLAYELESQQKLEERWNALTAERDELLKETKDQTAAADKLQALVDQAMKSLLDTQKSIDTLVPPEPVEPMPVDVPKDTTPDVSQPY
;
A
#
# COMPACT_ATOMS: atom_id res chain seq x y z
N MET A 1 -81.79 14.34 7.78
CA MET A 1 -81.55 14.60 6.35
C MET A 1 -81.04 16.02 6.20
N VAL A 2 -79.73 16.23 6.08
CA VAL A 2 -79.17 17.56 5.79
C VAL A 2 -79.50 17.84 4.33
N ALA A 3 -80.41 18.77 4.06
CA ALA A 3 -80.73 19.19 2.70
C ALA A 3 -79.41 19.55 2.01
N ALA A 4 -79.07 18.80 0.94
CA ALA A 4 -77.84 19.01 0.20
C ALA A 4 -77.75 20.48 -0.16
N ALA A 5 -76.59 21.09 0.13
CA ALA A 5 -76.38 22.46 -0.24
C ALA A 5 -76.63 22.60 -1.75
N PRO A 6 -77.32 23.66 -2.18
CA PRO A 6 -77.46 24.00 -3.61
C PRO A 6 -76.12 23.87 -4.33
N SER A 7 -76.13 23.43 -5.58
CA SER A 7 -74.93 23.64 -6.40
C SER A 7 -74.66 25.14 -6.54
N PRO A 8 -73.39 25.58 -6.54
CA PRO A 8 -73.04 26.99 -6.72
C PRO A 8 -73.64 27.57 -8.00
N ASP A 9 -73.71 26.76 -9.07
CA ASP A 9 -74.32 27.14 -10.34
C ASP A 9 -75.80 27.50 -10.18
N THR A 10 -76.57 26.72 -9.42
CA THR A 10 -78.00 27.04 -9.16
C THR A 10 -78.19 28.35 -8.39
N VAL A 11 -77.21 28.78 -7.59
CA VAL A 11 -77.27 30.08 -6.90
C VAL A 11 -76.94 31.21 -7.86
N LEU A 12 -75.95 31.01 -8.74
CA LEU A 12 -75.56 31.98 -9.76
C LEU A 12 -76.66 32.17 -10.81
N ASP A 13 -77.29 31.09 -11.26
CA ASP A 13 -78.39 31.13 -12.22
C ASP A 13 -79.60 31.87 -11.62
N ARG A 14 -79.95 31.62 -10.35
CA ARG A 14 -81.00 32.37 -9.64
C ARG A 14 -80.68 33.85 -9.43
N ILE A 15 -79.40 34.21 -9.32
CA ILE A 15 -78.96 35.61 -9.25
C ILE A 15 -79.08 36.27 -10.62
N ARG A 16 -78.75 35.55 -11.71
CA ARG A 16 -78.93 36.03 -13.09
C ARG A 16 -80.41 36.22 -13.42
N GLU A 17 -81.24 35.25 -13.10
CA GLU A 17 -82.70 35.35 -13.22
C GLU A 17 -83.24 36.57 -12.49
N LEU A 18 -82.76 36.86 -11.27
CA LEU A 18 -83.18 38.03 -10.50
C LEU A 18 -82.73 39.35 -11.15
N ALA A 19 -81.64 39.35 -11.90
CA ALA A 19 -81.14 40.53 -12.61
C ALA A 19 -81.89 40.82 -13.92
N GLU A 20 -82.62 39.83 -14.46
CA GLU A 20 -83.44 39.95 -15.68
C GLU A 20 -84.88 40.41 -15.39
N VAL A 21 -85.31 40.48 -14.12
CA VAL A 21 -86.65 40.92 -13.72
C VAL A 21 -86.79 42.44 -13.83
N ASP A 22 -87.85 42.91 -14.51
CA ASP A 22 -88.18 44.34 -14.59
C ASP A 22 -88.64 44.88 -13.22
N PRO A 23 -87.96 45.88 -12.64
CA PRO A 23 -88.25 46.40 -11.30
C PRO A 23 -89.59 47.14 -11.20
N SER A 24 -90.23 47.42 -12.34
CA SER A 24 -91.52 48.10 -12.46
C SER A 24 -92.71 47.21 -12.11
N ASN A 25 -92.52 45.88 -12.13
CA ASN A 25 -93.60 44.89 -12.11
C ASN A 25 -93.70 44.11 -10.77
N GLU A 26 -92.72 44.26 -9.88
CA GLU A 26 -92.66 43.59 -8.57
C GLU A 26 -92.40 44.56 -7.42
N ASP A 27 -92.84 44.19 -6.21
CA ASP A 27 -92.58 44.96 -5.00
C ASP A 27 -91.08 45.01 -4.68
N PRO A 28 -90.49 46.22 -4.49
CA PRO A 28 -89.05 46.37 -4.28
C PRO A 28 -88.55 45.71 -2.98
N SER A 29 -89.42 45.54 -1.98
CA SER A 29 -89.08 44.87 -0.72
C SER A 29 -88.84 43.36 -0.94
N VAL A 30 -89.64 42.71 -1.78
CA VAL A 30 -89.57 41.27 -2.07
C VAL A 30 -88.30 40.95 -2.86
N LEU A 31 -88.00 41.76 -3.87
CA LEU A 31 -86.76 41.67 -4.66
C LEU A 31 -85.51 41.78 -3.79
N ASN A 32 -85.49 42.75 -2.86
CA ASN A 32 -84.38 42.94 -1.93
C ASN A 32 -84.19 41.75 -0.99
N ILE A 33 -85.28 41.22 -0.41
CA ILE A 33 -85.21 40.04 0.48
C ILE A 33 -84.64 38.83 -0.27
N ARG A 34 -85.10 38.59 -1.51
CA ARG A 34 -84.59 37.49 -2.37
C ARG A 34 -83.11 37.71 -2.72
N GLY A 35 -82.72 38.92 -3.09
CA GLY A 35 -81.33 39.28 -3.40
C GLY A 35 -80.40 39.09 -2.21
N TYR A 36 -80.78 39.57 -1.02
CA TYR A 36 -79.99 39.38 0.20
C TYR A 36 -79.86 37.89 0.58
N ALA A 37 -80.91 37.10 0.42
CA ALA A 37 -80.87 35.65 0.68
C ALA A 37 -79.90 34.93 -0.27
N LEU A 38 -79.92 35.25 -1.56
CA LEU A 38 -78.99 34.70 -2.55
C LEU A 38 -77.53 35.14 -2.30
N LEU A 39 -77.31 36.41 -1.93
CA LEU A 39 -75.99 36.92 -1.56
C LEU A 39 -75.43 36.23 -0.30
N ALA A 40 -76.26 36.03 0.72
CA ALA A 40 -75.86 35.32 1.93
C ALA A 40 -75.45 33.86 1.63
N ARG A 41 -76.18 33.21 0.73
CA ARG A 41 -75.90 31.85 0.24
C ARG A 41 -74.60 31.79 -0.56
N LEU A 42 -74.33 32.76 -1.43
CA LEU A 42 -73.07 32.89 -2.15
C LEU A 42 -71.88 33.11 -1.21
N LYS A 43 -72.04 33.98 -0.19
CA LYS A 43 -71.01 34.19 0.85
C LYS A 43 -70.74 32.91 1.65
N ALA A 44 -71.76 32.10 1.94
CA ALA A 44 -71.58 30.81 2.60
C ALA A 44 -70.79 29.82 1.73
N LEU A 45 -71.14 29.70 0.44
CA LEU A 45 -70.41 28.91 -0.56
C LEU A 45 -68.94 29.35 -0.68
N ASN A 46 -68.68 30.66 -0.73
CA ASN A 46 -67.31 31.19 -0.80
C ASN A 46 -66.48 30.83 0.44
N ARG A 47 -67.08 30.96 1.64
CA ARG A 47 -66.41 30.54 2.89
C ARG A 47 -66.12 29.04 2.89
N GLN A 48 -67.04 28.21 2.41
CA GLN A 48 -66.84 26.77 2.28
C GLN A 48 -65.71 26.44 1.30
N ALA A 49 -65.65 27.09 0.14
CA ALA A 49 -64.58 26.92 -0.84
C ALA A 49 -63.21 27.34 -0.29
N ASN A 50 -63.15 28.45 0.44
CA ASN A 50 -61.92 28.91 1.10
C ASN A 50 -61.47 27.94 2.21
N ALA A 51 -62.42 27.40 2.99
CA ALA A 51 -62.13 26.41 4.01
C ALA A 51 -61.58 25.12 3.41
N ALA A 52 -62.22 24.58 2.36
CA ALA A 52 -61.75 23.41 1.62
C ALA A 52 -60.35 23.65 1.02
N THR A 53 -60.13 24.81 0.42
CA THR A 53 -58.81 25.18 -0.12
C THR A 53 -57.73 25.20 0.96
N LYS A 54 -58.05 25.75 2.14
CA LYS A 54 -57.12 25.78 3.29
C LYS A 54 -56.84 24.36 3.79
N GLU A 55 -57.85 23.52 3.89
CA GLU A 55 -57.73 22.12 4.29
C GLU A 55 -56.81 21.35 3.32
N HIS A 56 -57.04 21.45 2.01
CA HIS A 56 -56.19 20.81 1.01
C HIS A 56 -54.73 21.31 1.05
N LYS A 57 -54.52 22.61 1.29
CA LYS A 57 -53.18 23.18 1.46
C LYS A 57 -52.48 22.58 2.68
N LEU A 58 -53.18 22.46 3.81
CA LEU A 58 -52.63 21.87 5.03
C LEU A 58 -52.32 20.38 4.84
N ALA A 59 -53.24 19.62 4.24
CA ALA A 59 -53.04 18.20 3.96
C ALA A 59 -51.83 17.96 3.04
N THR A 60 -51.70 18.77 1.98
CA THR A 60 -50.57 18.69 1.05
C THR A 60 -49.25 19.08 1.72
N ALA A 61 -49.27 20.10 2.59
CA ALA A 61 -48.08 20.50 3.34
C ALA A 61 -47.63 19.42 4.33
N ALA A 62 -48.57 18.76 5.02
CA ALA A 62 -48.29 17.64 5.91
C ALA A 62 -47.66 16.46 5.14
N ALA A 63 -48.29 16.02 4.05
CA ALA A 63 -47.75 14.95 3.22
C ALA A 63 -46.36 15.28 2.66
N ARG A 64 -46.13 16.54 2.24
CA ARG A 64 -44.80 17.00 1.80
C ARG A 64 -43.77 16.93 2.92
N ASN A 65 -44.15 17.28 4.15
CA ASN A 65 -43.25 17.22 5.29
C ASN A 65 -42.84 15.76 5.60
N ASP A 66 -43.78 14.83 5.55
CA ASP A 66 -43.50 13.41 5.77
C ASP A 66 -42.54 12.85 4.70
N VAL A 67 -42.74 13.24 3.43
CA VAL A 67 -41.81 12.90 2.34
C VAL A 67 -40.42 13.49 2.58
N ASN A 68 -40.32 14.74 3.03
CA ASN A 68 -39.02 15.35 3.33
C ASN A 68 -38.30 14.64 4.48
N GLN A 69 -39.04 14.27 5.52
CA GLN A 69 -38.47 13.55 6.68
C GLN A 69 -37.97 12.17 6.29
N THR A 70 -38.74 11.41 5.52
CA THR A 70 -38.32 10.10 5.00
C THR A 70 -37.13 10.22 4.04
N HIS A 71 -37.12 11.24 3.17
CA HIS A 71 -35.98 11.52 2.30
C HIS A 71 -34.71 11.84 3.09
N LEU A 72 -34.81 12.63 4.16
CA LEU A 72 -33.67 12.88 5.05
C LEU A 72 -33.14 11.59 5.69
N GLY A 73 -34.04 10.72 6.15
CA GLY A 73 -33.67 9.40 6.67
C GLY A 73 -32.93 8.54 5.63
N LEU A 74 -33.41 8.53 4.38
CA LEU A 74 -32.72 7.86 3.28
C LEU A 74 -31.32 8.42 3.04
N GLN A 75 -31.15 9.75 3.04
CA GLN A 75 -29.84 10.37 2.84
C GLN A 75 -28.85 10.00 3.95
N ASN A 76 -29.30 9.92 5.20
CA ASN A 76 -28.49 9.46 6.32
C ASN A 76 -28.00 8.03 6.12
N LEU A 77 -28.90 7.11 5.72
CA LEU A 77 -28.54 5.71 5.44
C LEU A 77 -27.59 5.59 4.24
N LEU A 78 -27.80 6.38 3.19
CA LEU A 78 -26.88 6.41 2.04
C LEU A 78 -25.49 6.93 2.43
N TYR A 79 -25.41 7.90 3.33
CA TYR A 79 -24.15 8.38 3.87
C TYR A 79 -23.44 7.27 4.66
N GLU A 80 -24.16 6.60 5.57
CA GLU A 80 -23.63 5.50 6.36
C GLU A 80 -23.14 4.34 5.47
N LYS A 81 -23.94 3.93 4.48
CA LYS A 81 -23.54 2.92 3.48
C LYS A 81 -22.22 3.28 2.81
N ARG A 82 -22.10 4.51 2.28
CA ARG A 82 -20.87 4.96 1.61
C ARG A 82 -19.69 5.02 2.58
N HIS A 83 -19.92 5.38 3.85
CA HIS A 83 -18.87 5.37 4.86
C HIS A 83 -18.37 3.96 5.12
N LEU A 84 -19.27 3.01 5.34
CA LEU A 84 -18.93 1.60 5.55
C LEU A 84 -18.23 1.00 4.34
N GLU A 85 -18.69 1.29 3.12
CA GLU A 85 -18.03 0.85 1.89
C GLU A 85 -16.58 1.35 1.81
N ARG A 86 -16.34 2.61 2.17
CA ARG A 86 -14.97 3.16 2.23
C ARG A 86 -14.12 2.49 3.31
N GLU A 87 -14.67 2.23 4.49
CA GLU A 87 -13.92 1.54 5.55
C GLU A 87 -13.63 0.08 5.18
N ILE A 88 -14.57 -0.63 4.55
CA ILE A 88 -14.35 -1.98 4.03
C ILE A 88 -13.23 -1.97 2.99
N GLU A 89 -13.25 -1.01 2.07
CA GLU A 89 -12.20 -0.90 1.05
C GLU A 89 -10.83 -0.61 1.65
N LYS A 90 -10.75 0.29 2.66
CA LYS A 90 -9.50 0.51 3.42
C LYS A 90 -9.01 -0.77 4.08
N CYS A 91 -9.90 -1.53 4.73
CA CYS A 91 -9.54 -2.80 5.35
C CYS A 91 -9.08 -3.85 4.32
N ARG A 92 -9.67 -3.87 3.12
CA ARG A 92 -9.26 -4.77 2.03
C ARG A 92 -7.92 -4.38 1.41
N GLN A 93 -7.63 -3.09 1.34
CA GLN A 93 -6.35 -2.54 0.89
C GLN A 93 -5.23 -2.71 1.92
N PHE A 94 -5.50 -3.37 3.06
CA PHE A 94 -4.46 -3.76 3.98
C PHE A 94 -3.54 -4.80 3.32
N ALA A 95 -2.49 -4.30 2.67
CA ALA A 95 -1.39 -5.10 2.17
C ALA A 95 -0.46 -5.40 3.37
N SER A 96 -0.37 -6.68 3.72
CA SER A 96 0.58 -7.13 4.74
C SER A 96 1.89 -7.50 4.07
N ILE A 97 3.00 -7.07 4.68
CA ILE A 97 4.37 -7.23 4.16
C ILE A 97 4.69 -8.69 3.81
N TYR A 98 4.06 -9.68 4.46
CA TYR A 98 4.33 -11.09 4.18
C TYR A 98 4.01 -11.53 2.74
N GLN A 99 3.20 -10.77 2.00
CA GLN A 99 2.89 -11.08 0.59
C GLN A 99 4.08 -10.85 -0.35
N ASP A 100 5.02 -9.99 0.04
CA ASP A 100 6.18 -9.61 -0.80
C ASP A 100 7.48 -10.31 -0.38
N ILE A 101 7.45 -11.12 0.68
CA ILE A 101 8.65 -11.80 1.18
C ILE A 101 8.97 -13.00 0.27
N PRO A 102 10.21 -13.13 -0.22
CA PRO A 102 10.64 -14.33 -0.93
C PRO A 102 10.64 -15.51 0.05
N MET A 103 9.76 -16.48 -0.19
CA MET A 103 9.60 -17.69 0.61
C MET A 103 9.86 -18.93 -0.25
N HIS A 104 10.34 -20.00 0.38
CA HIS A 104 10.45 -21.35 -0.18
C HIS A 104 9.12 -21.77 -0.79
N SER A 105 9.16 -22.53 -1.89
CA SER A 105 7.95 -23.04 -2.53
C SER A 105 7.18 -23.95 -1.57
N ILE A 106 5.91 -24.22 -1.88
CA ILE A 106 5.10 -25.13 -1.06
C ILE A 106 5.73 -26.53 -1.03
N GLU A 107 6.29 -26.98 -2.15
CA GLU A 107 6.96 -28.27 -2.29
C GLU A 107 8.21 -28.34 -1.41
N ASP A 108 9.05 -27.31 -1.46
CA ASP A 108 10.27 -27.23 -0.65
C ASP A 108 9.95 -27.18 0.84
N PHE A 109 8.94 -26.40 1.23
CA PHE A 109 8.46 -26.35 2.62
C PHE A 109 7.98 -27.74 3.08
N MET A 110 7.21 -28.45 2.25
CA MET A 110 6.73 -29.78 2.57
C MET A 110 7.86 -30.82 2.68
N LEU A 111 9.05 -30.57 2.14
CA LEU A 111 10.21 -31.46 2.27
C LEU A 111 11.11 -31.08 3.46
N LEU A 112 11.38 -29.78 3.64
CA LEU A 112 12.42 -29.28 4.53
C LEU A 112 11.91 -28.88 5.93
N ALA A 113 10.64 -28.49 6.06
CA ALA A 113 10.10 -28.00 7.34
C ALA A 113 10.07 -29.10 8.40
N PRO A 114 10.14 -28.83 9.71
CA PRO A 114 10.03 -29.88 10.73
C PRO A 114 8.60 -30.50 10.79
N GLU A 115 8.48 -31.74 11.29
CA GLU A 115 7.21 -32.52 11.26
C GLU A 115 6.06 -31.84 12.03
N ASN A 116 6.39 -31.14 13.12
CA ASN A 116 5.43 -30.35 13.90
C ASN A 116 4.73 -29.26 13.07
N ALA A 117 5.41 -28.68 12.09
CA ALA A 117 4.89 -27.66 11.19
C ALA A 117 4.08 -28.22 10.01
N ARG A 118 4.13 -29.55 9.80
CA ARG A 118 3.48 -30.27 8.69
C ARG A 118 2.32 -31.17 9.14
N THR A 119 1.75 -30.89 10.31
CA THR A 119 0.61 -31.66 10.83
C THR A 119 -0.62 -31.49 9.93
N GLU A 120 -1.40 -32.54 9.73
CA GLU A 120 -2.59 -32.53 8.86
C GLU A 120 -3.61 -31.44 9.25
N SER A 121 -3.75 -31.15 10.54
CA SER A 121 -4.58 -30.05 11.06
C SER A 121 -4.10 -28.66 10.63
N VAL A 122 -2.78 -28.46 10.54
CA VAL A 122 -2.15 -27.20 10.14
C VAL A 122 -2.25 -27.01 8.63
N ILE A 123 -2.13 -28.09 7.86
CA ILE A 123 -2.23 -28.05 6.39
C ILE A 123 -3.68 -27.80 5.95
N ALA A 124 -4.66 -28.32 6.70
CA ALA A 124 -6.08 -28.14 6.38
C ALA A 124 -6.54 -26.69 6.51
N ASP A 125 -6.02 -25.92 7.47
CA ASP A 125 -6.31 -24.50 7.61
C ASP A 125 -5.25 -23.63 6.91
N LYS A 126 -5.67 -22.93 5.85
CA LYS A 126 -4.82 -22.01 5.08
C LYS A 126 -4.11 -20.96 5.95
N HIS A 127 -4.77 -20.45 6.99
CA HIS A 127 -4.18 -19.43 7.85
C HIS A 127 -3.08 -20.02 8.73
N GLU A 128 -3.36 -21.16 9.37
CA GLU A 128 -2.37 -21.89 10.17
C GLU A 128 -1.19 -22.35 9.32
N PHE A 129 -1.46 -22.85 8.11
CA PHE A 129 -0.43 -23.24 7.15
C PHE A 129 0.50 -22.07 6.79
N MET A 130 -0.05 -20.89 6.53
CA MET A 130 0.75 -19.70 6.23
C MET A 130 1.61 -19.28 7.42
N LYS A 131 1.06 -19.33 8.65
CA LYS A 131 1.83 -19.03 9.87
C LYS A 131 2.99 -20.01 10.07
N ALA A 132 2.76 -21.30 9.87
CA ALA A 132 3.79 -22.32 9.96
C ALA A 132 4.91 -22.09 8.93
N ARG A 133 4.54 -21.72 7.71
CA ARG A 133 5.50 -21.38 6.64
C ARG A 133 6.34 -20.16 7.00
N LEU A 134 5.71 -19.07 7.48
CA LEU A 134 6.44 -17.87 7.91
C LEU A 134 7.37 -18.14 9.11
N ALA A 135 6.93 -18.97 10.06
CA ALA A 135 7.76 -19.33 11.22
C ALA A 135 9.01 -20.11 10.79
N TYR A 136 8.86 -21.05 9.84
CA TYR A 136 9.99 -21.78 9.27
C TYR A 136 10.96 -20.86 8.52
N GLU A 137 10.45 -19.91 7.73
CA GLU A 137 11.31 -18.94 7.04
C GLU A 137 12.12 -18.09 8.01
N LEU A 138 11.49 -17.61 9.07
CA LEU A 138 12.17 -16.84 10.10
C LEU A 138 13.30 -17.65 10.74
N GLU A 139 13.03 -18.90 11.12
CA GLU A 139 14.03 -19.80 11.70
C GLU A 139 15.17 -20.11 10.71
N SER A 140 14.83 -20.33 9.43
CA SER A 140 15.80 -20.56 8.36
C SER A 140 16.71 -19.36 8.14
N GLN A 141 16.15 -18.15 8.08
CA GLN A 141 16.91 -16.92 7.92
C GLN A 141 17.81 -16.64 9.13
N GLN A 142 17.32 -16.87 10.35
CA GLN A 142 18.13 -16.73 11.57
C GLN A 142 19.34 -17.67 11.54
N LYS A 143 19.14 -18.94 11.19
CA LYS A 143 20.24 -19.92 11.04
C LYS A 143 21.23 -19.50 9.95
N LEU A 144 20.75 -18.94 8.84
CA LEU A 144 21.61 -18.48 7.76
C LEU A 144 22.43 -17.26 8.18
N GLU A 145 21.82 -16.32 8.88
CA GLU A 145 22.48 -15.13 9.43
C GLU A 145 23.54 -15.50 10.47
N GLU A 146 23.24 -16.44 11.38
CA GLU A 146 24.22 -16.98 12.34
C GLU A 146 25.44 -17.57 11.63
N ARG A 147 25.21 -18.42 10.60
CA ARG A 147 26.30 -19.00 9.80
C ARG A 147 27.08 -17.95 9.03
N TRP A 148 26.40 -16.96 8.45
CA TRP A 148 27.04 -15.88 7.72
C TRP A 148 27.92 -15.05 8.65
N ASN A 149 27.44 -14.72 9.85
CA ASN A 149 28.20 -14.00 10.87
C ASN A 149 29.42 -14.82 11.32
N ALA A 150 29.25 -16.13 11.56
CA ALA A 150 30.35 -17.02 11.93
C ALA A 150 31.44 -17.09 10.84
N LEU A 151 31.05 -17.30 9.57
CA LEU A 151 31.97 -17.33 8.43
C LEU A 151 32.64 -15.97 8.19
N THR A 152 31.91 -14.87 8.42
CA THR A 152 32.45 -13.52 8.31
C THR A 152 33.51 -13.27 9.37
N ALA A 153 33.28 -13.71 10.61
CA ALA A 153 34.26 -13.63 11.69
C ALA A 153 35.49 -14.49 11.40
N GLU A 154 35.30 -15.73 10.90
CA GLU A 154 36.41 -16.61 10.49
C GLU A 154 37.23 -16.00 9.36
N ARG A 155 36.57 -15.45 8.33
CA ARG A 155 37.24 -14.72 7.24
C ARG A 155 38.06 -13.56 7.78
N ASP A 156 37.51 -12.77 8.69
CA ASP A 156 38.19 -11.60 9.23
C ASP A 156 39.40 -11.98 10.08
N GLU A 157 39.33 -13.08 10.84
CA GLU A 157 40.46 -13.63 11.57
C GLU A 157 41.55 -14.14 10.61
N LEU A 158 41.19 -14.93 9.60
CA LEU A 158 42.15 -15.41 8.59
C LEU A 158 42.81 -14.27 7.80
N LEU A 159 42.07 -13.20 7.49
CA LEU A 159 42.63 -12.01 6.86
C LEU A 159 43.62 -11.29 7.77
N LYS A 160 43.37 -11.27 9.08
CA LYS A 160 44.28 -10.71 10.07
C LYS A 160 45.54 -11.58 10.21
N GLU A 161 45.39 -12.90 10.32
CA GLU A 161 46.51 -13.84 10.34
C GLU A 161 47.38 -13.72 9.09
N THR A 162 46.75 -13.62 7.91
CA THR A 162 47.47 -13.42 6.64
C THR A 162 48.25 -12.11 6.64
N LYS A 163 47.66 -11.01 7.11
CA LYS A 163 48.37 -9.72 7.25
C LYS A 163 49.56 -9.84 8.19
N ASP A 164 49.39 -10.47 9.35
CA ASP A 164 50.46 -10.67 10.33
C ASP A 164 51.59 -11.54 9.76
N GLN A 165 51.25 -12.61 9.02
CA GLN A 165 52.22 -13.46 8.33
C GLN A 165 52.97 -12.72 7.22
N THR A 166 52.29 -11.91 6.40
CA THR A 166 52.96 -11.08 5.37
C THR A 166 53.91 -10.08 6.00
N ALA A 167 53.50 -9.40 7.08
CA ALA A 167 54.37 -8.48 7.81
C ALA A 167 55.57 -9.19 8.45
N ALA A 168 55.41 -10.43 8.92
CA ALA A 168 56.52 -11.24 9.41
C ALA A 168 57.47 -11.68 8.28
N ALA A 169 56.93 -12.08 7.12
CA ALA A 169 57.71 -12.42 5.94
C ALA A 169 58.52 -11.22 5.41
N ASP A 170 57.92 -10.03 5.36
CA ASP A 170 58.61 -8.78 4.97
C ASP A 170 59.78 -8.46 5.92
N LYS A 171 59.59 -8.67 7.23
CA LYS A 171 60.67 -8.52 8.23
C LYS A 171 61.79 -9.54 8.02
N LEU A 172 61.44 -10.80 7.77
CA LEU A 172 62.43 -11.84 7.48
C LEU A 172 63.21 -11.55 6.19
N GLN A 173 62.53 -11.08 5.14
CA GLN A 173 63.16 -10.66 3.89
C GLN A 173 64.17 -9.54 4.15
N ALA A 174 63.80 -8.52 4.93
CA ALA A 174 64.71 -7.44 5.30
C ALA A 174 65.96 -7.93 6.07
N LEU A 175 65.80 -8.91 6.96
CA LEU A 175 66.93 -9.52 7.68
C LEU A 175 67.84 -10.33 6.75
N VAL A 176 67.27 -11.07 5.80
CA VAL A 176 68.03 -11.80 4.78
C VAL A 176 68.83 -10.83 3.90
N ASP A 177 68.20 -9.75 3.44
CA ASP A 177 68.87 -8.71 2.65
C ASP A 177 70.02 -8.05 3.43
N GLN A 178 69.82 -7.81 4.73
CA GLN A 178 70.85 -7.28 5.62
C GLN A 178 72.01 -8.28 5.80
N ALA A 179 71.70 -9.56 6.02
CA ALA A 179 72.69 -10.62 6.15
C ALA A 179 73.50 -10.78 4.85
N MET A 180 72.83 -10.80 3.68
CA MET A 180 73.49 -10.83 2.37
C MET A 180 74.42 -9.64 2.17
N LYS A 181 74.00 -8.41 2.52
CA LYS A 181 74.88 -7.23 2.46
C LYS A 181 76.10 -7.41 3.36
N SER A 182 75.92 -7.87 4.59
CA SER A 182 77.03 -8.12 5.52
C SER A 182 77.98 -9.23 5.03
N LEU A 183 77.45 -10.27 4.40
CA LEU A 183 78.22 -11.34 3.75
C LEU A 183 79.01 -10.82 2.54
N LEU A 184 78.40 -9.97 1.72
CA LEU A 184 79.10 -9.32 0.60
C LEU A 184 80.21 -8.38 1.10
N ASP A 185 79.97 -7.62 2.17
CA ASP A 185 80.97 -6.70 2.71
C ASP A 185 82.12 -7.43 3.42
N THR A 186 81.82 -8.54 4.10
CA THR A 186 82.86 -9.45 4.63
C THR A 186 83.62 -10.18 3.53
N GLN A 187 82.96 -10.62 2.45
CA GLN A 187 83.63 -11.18 1.26
C GLN A 187 84.59 -10.17 0.64
N LYS A 188 84.14 -8.92 0.41
CA LYS A 188 85.02 -7.84 -0.08
C LYS A 188 86.21 -7.61 0.85
N SER A 189 85.99 -7.66 2.16
CA SER A 189 87.06 -7.50 3.18
C SER A 189 88.04 -8.66 3.15
N ILE A 190 87.57 -9.89 2.95
CA ILE A 190 88.40 -11.09 2.76
C ILE A 190 89.18 -10.98 1.45
N ASP A 191 88.56 -10.58 0.34
CA ASP A 191 89.23 -10.36 -0.95
C ASP A 191 90.27 -9.23 -0.88
N THR A 192 90.14 -8.28 0.05
CA THR A 192 91.18 -7.27 0.30
C THR A 192 92.29 -7.74 1.25
N LEU A 193 92.01 -8.74 2.10
CA LEU A 193 92.97 -9.32 3.05
C LEU A 193 93.70 -10.57 2.51
N VAL A 194 93.20 -11.16 1.41
CA VAL A 194 93.90 -12.16 0.60
C VAL A 194 94.46 -11.43 -0.63
N PRO A 195 95.75 -11.07 -0.65
CA PRO A 195 96.37 -10.52 -1.85
C PRO A 195 96.26 -11.53 -2.99
N PRO A 196 96.12 -11.10 -4.27
CA PRO A 196 96.43 -12.00 -5.36
C PRO A 196 97.88 -12.48 -5.16
N GLU A 197 98.09 -13.80 -5.14
CA GLU A 197 99.45 -14.34 -5.12
C GLU A 197 100.26 -13.69 -6.26
N PRO A 198 101.52 -13.31 -6.03
CA PRO A 198 102.36 -12.78 -7.08
C PRO A 198 102.63 -13.90 -8.10
N VAL A 199 101.99 -13.82 -9.25
CA VAL A 199 102.35 -14.64 -10.41
C VAL A 199 103.66 -14.07 -10.96
N GLU A 200 104.78 -14.70 -10.62
CA GLU A 200 106.05 -14.49 -11.34
C GLU A 200 105.91 -14.93 -12.81
N PRO A 201 106.51 -14.19 -13.76
CA PRO A 201 106.38 -14.47 -15.18
C PRO A 201 107.28 -15.65 -15.58
N MET A 202 106.67 -16.69 -16.14
CA MET A 202 107.35 -17.80 -16.81
C MET A 202 106.68 -18.03 -18.19
N PRO A 203 107.41 -18.61 -19.15
CA PRO A 203 107.52 -18.08 -20.50
C PRO A 203 106.30 -18.32 -21.39
N VAL A 204 106.17 -17.43 -22.36
CA VAL A 204 105.39 -17.59 -23.58
C VAL A 204 105.80 -18.87 -24.30
N ASP A 205 104.88 -19.82 -24.42
CA ASP A 205 104.85 -20.76 -25.53
C ASP A 205 103.46 -20.67 -26.19
N VAL A 206 103.45 -20.04 -27.37
CA VAL A 206 102.37 -20.10 -28.37
C VAL A 206 102.78 -21.22 -29.31
N PRO A 207 101.97 -22.27 -29.54
CA PRO A 207 100.94 -22.22 -30.60
C PRO A 207 99.72 -23.13 -30.29
N LYS A 208 98.55 -23.10 -30.95
CA LYS A 208 98.12 -22.67 -32.28
C LYS A 208 96.59 -22.66 -32.26
N ASP A 209 95.99 -21.86 -33.15
CA ASP A 209 94.58 -21.85 -33.53
C ASP A 209 93.86 -23.20 -33.45
N THR A 210 92.65 -23.20 -32.89
CA THR A 210 91.44 -23.73 -33.56
C THR A 210 90.19 -23.44 -32.73
N THR A 211 89.38 -22.51 -33.22
CA THR A 211 87.92 -22.50 -33.02
C THR A 211 87.27 -22.68 -34.40
N PRO A 212 85.97 -22.97 -34.48
CA PRO A 212 85.15 -23.86 -33.66
C PRO A 212 84.41 -24.88 -34.55
N ASP A 213 83.87 -25.97 -34.00
CA ASP A 213 82.76 -26.67 -34.67
C ASP A 213 81.52 -26.67 -33.79
N VAL A 214 80.47 -26.13 -34.40
CA VAL A 214 79.10 -26.04 -33.94
C VAL A 214 78.43 -27.32 -34.39
N SER A 215 77.81 -28.10 -33.48
CA SER A 215 76.55 -28.83 -33.70
C SER A 215 76.29 -29.89 -32.59
N GLN A 216 75.17 -29.73 -31.89
CA GLN A 216 74.11 -30.66 -31.40
C GLN A 216 74.33 -32.20 -31.43
N PRO A 217 73.44 -33.09 -30.88
CA PRO A 217 72.30 -32.99 -29.94
C PRO A 217 72.44 -34.02 -28.76
N TYR A 218 71.63 -33.97 -27.70
CA TYR A 218 70.35 -34.70 -27.51
C TYR A 218 69.68 -34.22 -26.21
#